data_AF-A0A1I0G5C6-F1
#
_entry.id   AF-A0A1I0G5C6-F1
#
_cell.length_a   1.000
_cell.length_b   1.000
_cell.length_c   1.000
_cell.angle_alpha   90.00
_cell.angle_beta   90.00
_cell.angle_gamma   90.00
#
_symmetry.space_group_name_H-M   'P 1'
#
loop_
_entity.id
_entity.type
_entity.pdbx_description
1 polymer ?
#
loop_
_entity_poly.entity_id
_entity_poly.type
_entity_poly.pdbx_seq_one_letter_code
_entity_poly.pdbx_strand_id
1 'polypeptide(L)'
;MKKGINWKTVATSLVCLALMALVIFRPSFDARVAVEKKVGTAEGFTVTEVIGEKAVDQNRLLFLYLGEKEEIDCAAVKKTFGLYRAEAVFGYLPARESGPVESGGSRAHLLYCPYRKGDWYLCYGVIADQDVAKVSFGEQEMEELQYGGVRIVYCWGKGDPDADFSLRDVQGRELSLVKE
;
A
#
# COMPACT_ATOMS: atom_id res chain seq x y z
N MET A 1 -47.30 36.77 -6.07
CA MET A 1 -46.55 36.59 -4.81
C MET A 1 -45.26 35.84 -5.10
N LYS A 2 -44.10 36.49 -5.08
CA LYS A 2 -42.81 35.78 -5.06
C LYS A 2 -42.60 35.24 -3.64
N LYS A 3 -42.75 33.93 -3.44
CA LYS A 3 -42.35 33.28 -2.19
C LYS A 3 -40.85 33.48 -2.03
N GLY A 4 -40.44 34.34 -1.08
CA GLY A 4 -39.04 34.50 -0.73
C GLY A 4 -38.51 33.17 -0.20
N ILE A 5 -37.41 32.68 -0.77
CA ILE A 5 -36.75 31.48 -0.29
C ILE A 5 -36.25 31.74 1.13
N ASN A 6 -36.69 30.90 2.09
CA ASN A 6 -36.19 30.96 3.45
C ASN A 6 -34.82 30.26 3.50
N TRP A 7 -33.77 31.05 3.33
CA TRP A 7 -32.38 30.59 3.34
C TRP A 7 -31.97 29.86 4.63
N LYS A 8 -32.61 30.15 5.78
CA LYS A 8 -32.36 29.42 7.02
C LYS A 8 -32.85 27.98 6.92
N THR A 9 -34.06 27.77 6.41
CA THR A 9 -34.63 26.43 6.19
C THR A 9 -33.80 25.65 5.17
N VAL A 10 -33.38 26.28 4.07
CA VAL A 10 -32.50 25.65 3.06
C VAL A 10 -31.18 25.24 3.68
N ALA A 11 -30.55 26.11 4.47
CA ALA A 11 -29.28 25.80 5.15
C ALA A 11 -29.43 24.63 6.13
N THR A 12 -30.48 24.61 6.96
CA THR A 12 -30.75 23.50 7.88
C THR A 12 -30.96 22.18 7.14
N SER A 13 -31.74 22.18 6.06
CA SER A 13 -31.96 20.97 5.25
C SER A 13 -30.67 20.45 4.60
N LEU A 14 -29.80 21.34 4.10
CA LEU A 14 -28.50 20.96 3.55
C LEU A 14 -27.57 20.34 4.61
N VAL A 15 -27.56 20.90 5.83
CA VAL A 15 -26.78 20.35 6.95
C VAL A 15 -27.31 18.96 7.34
N CYS A 16 -28.62 18.77 7.43
CA CYS A 16 -29.21 17.46 7.72
C CYS A 16 -28.87 16.42 6.64
N LEU A 17 -28.93 16.79 5.37
CA LEU A 17 -28.53 15.91 4.26
C LEU A 17 -27.04 15.56 4.31
N ALA A 18 -26.17 16.53 4.62
CA ALA A 18 -24.74 16.29 4.79
C ALA A 18 -24.45 15.35 5.97
N LEU A 19 -25.13 15.54 7.10
CA LEU A 19 -25.01 14.65 8.28
C LEU A 19 -25.51 13.24 7.97
N MET A 20 -26.66 13.10 7.29
CA MET A 20 -27.13 11.78 6.85
C MET A 20 -26.15 11.13 5.87
N ALA A 21 -25.56 11.89 4.95
CA ALA A 21 -24.54 11.37 4.06
C ALA A 21 -23.29 10.88 4.82
N LEU A 22 -22.84 11.59 5.86
CA LEU A 22 -21.72 11.14 6.71
C LEU A 22 -22.03 9.81 7.40
N VAL A 23 -23.25 9.64 7.92
CA VAL A 23 -23.69 8.41 8.60
C VAL A 23 -23.82 7.24 7.62
N ILE A 24 -24.42 7.47 6.46
CA ILE A 24 -24.72 6.43 5.47
C ILE A 24 -23.45 6.01 4.74
N PHE A 25 -22.69 6.96 4.21
CA PHE A 25 -21.52 6.65 3.37
C PHE A 25 -20.28 6.29 4.19
N ARG A 26 -20.23 6.69 5.48
CA ARG A 26 -19.07 6.52 6.38
C ARG A 26 -17.76 6.83 5.66
N PRO A 27 -17.58 8.08 5.18
CA PRO A 27 -16.39 8.44 4.42
C PRO A 27 -15.13 8.21 5.26
N SER A 28 -14.08 7.71 4.63
CA SER A 28 -12.79 7.54 5.27
C SER A 28 -12.01 8.84 5.13
N PHE A 29 -11.70 9.49 6.25
CA PHE A 29 -10.89 10.72 6.29
C PHE A 29 -9.39 10.45 6.45
N ASP A 30 -9.03 9.18 6.60
CA ASP A 30 -7.67 8.71 6.80
C ASP A 30 -7.45 7.41 6.00
N ALA A 31 -6.20 7.17 5.58
CA ALA A 31 -5.83 6.02 4.78
C ALA A 31 -6.05 4.69 5.51
N ARG A 32 -5.71 4.61 6.80
CA ARG A 32 -5.93 3.43 7.64
C ARG A 32 -7.40 3.03 7.64
N VAL A 33 -8.29 3.99 7.90
CA VAL A 33 -9.75 3.75 7.92
C VAL A 33 -10.25 3.29 6.55
N ALA A 34 -9.66 3.80 5.46
CA ALA A 34 -10.00 3.36 4.11
C ALA A 34 -9.58 1.91 3.82
N VAL A 35 -8.41 1.50 4.33
CA VAL A 35 -7.89 0.14 4.22
C VAL A 35 -8.69 -0.82 5.08
N GLU A 36 -8.86 -0.52 6.37
CA GLU A 36 -9.66 -1.34 7.30
C GLU A 36 -11.10 -1.54 6.78
N LYS A 37 -11.73 -0.50 6.21
CA LYS A 37 -13.08 -0.62 5.61
C LYS A 37 -13.10 -1.49 4.34
N LYS A 38 -12.01 -1.50 3.56
CA LYS A 38 -11.91 -2.28 2.32
C LYS A 38 -11.67 -3.76 2.60
N VAL A 39 -10.93 -4.09 3.65
CA VAL A 39 -10.68 -5.46 4.08
C VAL A 39 -11.83 -5.99 4.95
N GLY A 40 -12.34 -5.16 5.87
CA GLY A 40 -13.39 -5.45 6.85
C GLY A 40 -14.79 -5.75 6.30
N THR A 41 -14.93 -6.03 5.01
CA THR A 41 -16.09 -6.77 4.47
C THR A 41 -16.03 -8.27 4.75
N ALA A 42 -14.89 -8.77 5.27
CA ALA A 42 -14.78 -10.03 5.99
C ALA A 42 -14.39 -9.71 7.45
N GLU A 43 -15.08 -10.28 8.44
CA GLU A 43 -14.90 -9.96 9.86
C GLU A 43 -13.43 -10.14 10.32
N GLY A 44 -12.94 -9.20 11.16
CA GLY A 44 -11.72 -9.38 11.95
C GLY A 44 -10.40 -8.93 11.29
N PHE A 45 -10.38 -7.82 10.57
CA PHE A 45 -9.11 -7.23 10.11
C PHE A 45 -8.87 -5.87 10.76
N THR A 46 -7.70 -5.71 11.35
CA THR A 46 -7.20 -4.49 11.95
C THR A 46 -5.80 -4.19 11.46
N VAL A 47 -5.54 -2.94 11.12
CA VAL A 47 -4.16 -2.46 10.95
C VAL A 47 -3.56 -2.33 12.35
N THR A 48 -2.59 -3.18 12.69
CA THR A 48 -1.96 -3.14 14.01
C THR A 48 -1.01 -1.95 14.11
N GLU A 49 -0.20 -1.73 13.07
CA GLU A 49 0.75 -0.62 13.00
C GLU A 49 0.89 -0.06 11.59
N VAL A 50 1.06 1.25 11.48
CA VAL A 50 1.37 1.91 10.20
C VAL A 50 2.89 2.01 10.06
N ILE A 51 3.44 1.34 9.06
CA ILE A 51 4.88 1.33 8.77
C ILE A 51 5.26 2.60 8.01
N GLY A 52 4.46 2.99 7.01
CA GLY A 52 4.72 4.20 6.25
C GLY A 52 3.70 4.49 5.17
N GLU A 53 3.66 5.77 4.78
CA GLU A 53 2.86 6.27 3.66
C GLU A 53 3.77 6.94 2.63
N LYS A 54 3.57 6.60 1.36
CA LYS A 54 4.37 7.15 0.27
C LYS A 54 3.45 7.65 -0.84
N ALA A 55 3.62 8.91 -1.23
CA ALA A 55 2.88 9.48 -2.34
C ALA A 55 3.32 8.80 -3.64
N VAL A 56 2.36 8.20 -4.33
CA VAL A 56 2.54 7.50 -5.62
C VAL A 56 2.33 8.49 -6.77
N ASP A 57 1.26 9.27 -6.68
CA ASP A 57 0.94 10.36 -7.58
C ASP A 57 0.16 11.45 -6.82
N GLN A 58 -0.31 12.49 -7.51
CA GLN A 58 -1.02 13.63 -6.90
C GLN A 58 -2.20 13.24 -6.00
N ASN A 59 -2.84 12.09 -6.26
CA ASN A 59 -4.05 11.66 -5.58
C ASN A 59 -3.95 10.24 -5.05
N ARG A 60 -2.76 9.64 -5.02
CA ARG A 60 -2.57 8.27 -4.56
C ARG A 60 -1.40 8.13 -3.63
N LEU A 61 -1.54 7.19 -2.72
CA LEU A 61 -0.49 6.77 -1.82
C LEU A 61 -0.40 5.25 -1.77
N LEU A 62 0.82 4.77 -1.59
CA LEU A 62 1.13 3.46 -1.06
C LEU A 62 1.04 3.56 0.46
N PHE A 63 0.29 2.65 1.05
CA PHE A 63 0.11 2.51 2.50
C PHE A 63 0.71 1.18 2.93
N LEU A 64 1.82 1.20 3.66
CA LEU A 64 2.49 0.01 4.20
C LEU A 64 2.15 -0.11 5.68
N TYR A 65 1.78 -1.32 6.11
CA TYR A 65 1.30 -1.55 7.47
C TYR A 65 1.53 -2.99 7.92
N LEU A 66 1.45 -3.20 9.24
CA LEU A 66 1.39 -4.54 9.83
C LEU A 66 -0.06 -4.97 9.99
N GLY A 67 -0.35 -6.19 9.51
CA GLY A 67 -1.61 -6.87 9.77
C GLY A 67 -1.67 -7.50 11.17
N GLU A 68 -2.77 -8.20 11.46
CA GLU A 68 -2.96 -8.90 12.75
C GLU A 68 -2.01 -10.08 12.95
N LYS A 69 -1.45 -10.64 11.87
CA LYS A 69 -0.51 -11.76 11.91
C LYS A 69 0.95 -11.32 11.90
N GLU A 70 1.22 -10.05 12.18
CA GLU A 70 2.57 -9.47 12.10
C GLU A 70 3.21 -9.60 10.71
N GLU A 71 2.35 -9.68 9.68
CA GLU A 71 2.75 -9.65 8.27
C GLU A 71 2.75 -8.22 7.74
N ILE A 72 3.71 -7.93 6.86
CA ILE A 72 3.81 -6.68 6.13
C ILE A 72 2.87 -6.75 4.93
N ASP A 73 1.93 -5.83 4.95
CA ASP A 73 0.93 -5.68 3.92
C ASP A 73 1.05 -4.30 3.28
N CYS A 74 0.41 -4.15 2.12
CA CYS A 74 0.34 -2.89 1.42
C CYS A 74 -1.05 -2.60 0.87
N ALA A 75 -1.34 -1.32 0.68
CA ALA A 75 -2.55 -0.90 -0.02
C ALA A 75 -2.27 0.28 -0.95
N ALA A 76 -2.95 0.27 -2.09
CA ALA A 76 -3.06 1.43 -2.96
C ALA A 76 -4.28 2.24 -2.52
N VAL A 77 -4.08 3.45 -2.03
CA VAL A 77 -5.14 4.31 -1.49
C VAL A 77 -5.25 5.58 -2.32
N LYS A 78 -6.45 5.91 -2.76
CA LYS A 78 -6.76 7.13 -3.51
C LYS A 78 -7.35 8.18 -2.60
N LYS A 79 -6.80 9.40 -2.67
CA LYS A 79 -7.33 10.62 -2.06
C LYS A 79 -8.17 11.39 -3.07
N THR A 80 -9.36 11.84 -2.69
CA THR A 80 -10.24 12.65 -3.53
C THR A 80 -11.00 13.62 -2.63
N PHE A 81 -10.77 14.93 -2.80
CA PHE A 81 -11.40 16.00 -1.99
C PHE A 81 -11.29 15.77 -0.46
N GLY A 82 -10.13 15.30 0.01
CA GLY A 82 -9.89 15.02 1.45
C GLY A 82 -10.44 13.68 1.95
N LEU A 83 -11.10 12.90 1.09
CA LEU A 83 -11.55 11.55 1.40
C LEU A 83 -10.61 10.50 0.82
N TYR A 84 -10.48 9.39 1.53
CA TYR A 84 -9.61 8.27 1.19
C TYR A 84 -10.44 7.06 0.78
N ARG A 85 -9.94 6.31 -0.19
CA ARG A 85 -10.52 5.04 -0.64
C ARG A 85 -9.40 4.08 -1.00
N ALA A 86 -9.35 2.92 -0.36
CA ALA A 86 -8.46 1.85 -0.80
C ALA A 86 -8.95 1.29 -2.14
N GLU A 87 -8.11 1.41 -3.17
CA GLU A 87 -8.35 0.84 -4.50
C GLU A 87 -8.04 -0.66 -4.48
N ALA A 88 -6.97 -1.06 -3.79
CA ALA A 88 -6.58 -2.44 -3.56
C ALA A 88 -5.78 -2.59 -2.26
N VAL A 89 -5.75 -3.82 -1.75
CA VAL A 89 -5.01 -4.26 -0.56
C VAL A 89 -4.37 -5.60 -0.89
N PHE A 90 -3.10 -5.77 -0.53
CA PHE A 90 -2.30 -6.96 -0.79
C PHE A 90 -1.49 -7.30 0.46
N GLY A 91 -1.20 -8.58 0.67
CA GLY A 91 -0.57 -9.04 1.89
C GLY A 91 0.24 -10.32 1.74
N TYR A 92 0.72 -10.80 2.89
CA TYR A 92 1.49 -12.05 3.13
C TYR A 92 3.02 -11.96 3.02
N LEU A 93 3.63 -10.84 3.43
CA LEU A 93 5.09 -10.80 3.59
C LEU A 93 5.51 -10.91 5.07
N PRO A 94 6.49 -11.75 5.40
CA PRO A 94 6.94 -11.88 6.79
C PRO A 94 7.73 -10.64 7.22
N ALA A 95 7.44 -10.08 8.40
CA ALA A 95 8.25 -9.06 9.05
C ALA A 95 9.50 -9.67 9.68
N ARG A 96 10.50 -10.05 8.85
CA ARG A 96 11.76 -10.66 9.30
C ARG A 96 12.93 -9.72 9.11
N GLU A 97 13.75 -9.58 10.15
CA GLU A 97 14.99 -8.81 10.07
C GLU A 97 15.91 -9.35 8.99
N SER A 98 16.57 -8.46 8.27
CA SER A 98 17.55 -8.85 7.26
C SER A 98 18.84 -9.33 7.91
N GLY A 99 19.43 -10.40 7.39
CA GLY A 99 20.67 -10.98 7.92
C GLY A 99 21.31 -11.99 6.98
N PRO A 100 22.29 -12.77 7.45
CA PRO A 100 22.87 -13.85 6.67
C PRO A 100 21.83 -14.93 6.37
N VAL A 101 21.60 -15.20 5.08
CA VAL A 101 20.78 -16.33 4.63
C VAL A 101 21.67 -17.54 4.34
N GLU A 102 21.20 -18.74 4.66
CA GLU A 102 21.88 -20.02 4.35
C GLU A 102 21.67 -20.43 2.88
N SER A 103 22.54 -21.32 2.35
CA SER A 103 22.33 -21.93 1.03
C SER A 103 20.96 -22.62 0.96
N GLY A 104 20.25 -22.42 -0.15
CA GLY A 104 18.86 -22.84 -0.34
C GLY A 104 17.81 -21.87 0.24
N GLY A 105 18.21 -20.84 0.99
CA GLY A 105 17.31 -19.84 1.54
C GLY A 105 16.92 -18.74 0.55
N SER A 106 15.71 -18.17 0.72
CA SER A 106 15.23 -17.04 -0.09
C SER A 106 15.91 -15.75 0.34
N ARG A 107 16.48 -15.01 -0.61
CA ARG A 107 17.15 -13.72 -0.37
C ARG A 107 16.19 -12.55 -0.25
N ALA A 108 15.04 -12.64 -0.93
CA ALA A 108 13.96 -11.68 -0.82
C ALA A 108 12.61 -12.37 -1.03
N HIS A 109 11.55 -11.75 -0.52
CA HIS A 109 10.16 -12.11 -0.83
C HIS A 109 9.52 -10.90 -1.50
N LEU A 110 9.13 -11.05 -2.77
CA LEU A 110 8.71 -9.94 -3.63
C LEU A 110 7.35 -10.25 -4.22
N LEU A 111 6.47 -9.24 -4.24
CA LEU A 111 5.11 -9.37 -4.73
C LEU A 111 4.82 -8.31 -5.78
N TYR A 112 4.29 -8.76 -6.91
CA TYR A 112 3.63 -7.91 -7.90
C TYR A 112 2.14 -7.78 -7.54
N CYS A 113 1.65 -6.56 -7.49
CA CYS A 113 0.32 -6.24 -6.98
C CYS A 113 -0.44 -5.35 -7.96
N PRO A 114 -1.18 -5.93 -8.93
CA PRO A 114 -1.92 -5.18 -9.93
C PRO A 114 -3.18 -4.57 -9.32
N TYR A 115 -3.39 -3.27 -9.51
CA TYR A 115 -4.59 -2.58 -9.03
C TYR A 115 -5.17 -1.66 -10.12
N ARG A 116 -6.50 -1.73 -10.32
CA ARG A 116 -7.28 -0.99 -11.36
C ARG A 116 -7.19 -1.58 -12.78
N LYS A 117 -8.27 -1.46 -13.57
CA LYS A 117 -8.27 -1.74 -15.01
C LYS A 117 -7.38 -0.70 -15.72
N GLY A 118 -6.26 -1.13 -16.31
CA GLY A 118 -5.34 -0.29 -17.08
C GLY A 118 -3.89 -0.26 -16.57
N ASP A 119 -3.35 -1.45 -16.26
CA ASP A 119 -1.90 -1.75 -16.10
C ASP A 119 -1.17 -1.02 -14.97
N TRP A 120 -1.89 -0.52 -13.97
CA TRP A 120 -1.26 0.03 -12.77
C TRP A 120 -0.85 -1.09 -11.84
N TYR A 121 0.36 -0.98 -11.33
CA TYR A 121 0.90 -1.93 -10.38
C TYR A 121 1.57 -1.21 -9.21
N LEU A 122 1.62 -1.95 -8.12
CA LEU A 122 2.52 -1.73 -7.02
C LEU A 122 3.35 -3.01 -6.89
N CYS A 123 4.64 -2.89 -6.61
CA CYS A 123 5.44 -4.00 -6.15
C CYS A 123 5.93 -3.66 -4.76
N TYR A 124 5.95 -4.65 -3.89
CA TYR A 124 6.58 -4.51 -2.59
C TYR A 124 7.21 -5.82 -2.16
N GLY A 125 8.15 -5.74 -1.22
CA GLY A 125 8.94 -6.87 -0.81
C GLY A 125 9.66 -6.67 0.49
N VAL A 126 10.19 -7.77 1.01
CA VAL A 126 11.12 -7.79 2.13
C VAL A 126 12.42 -8.43 1.67
N ILE A 127 13.54 -7.75 1.92
CA ILE A 127 14.87 -8.31 1.71
C ILE A 127 15.25 -9.09 2.97
N ALA A 128 15.51 -10.39 2.83
CA ALA A 128 15.97 -11.24 3.92
C ALA A 128 17.50 -11.29 3.99
N ASP A 129 18.19 -11.25 2.85
CA ASP A 129 19.64 -11.40 2.78
C ASP A 129 20.38 -10.07 2.78
N GLN A 130 21.33 -9.93 3.71
CA GLN A 130 22.23 -8.77 3.78
C GLN A 130 23.10 -8.57 2.53
N ASP A 131 23.34 -9.63 1.75
CA ASP A 131 24.12 -9.56 0.50
C ASP A 131 23.40 -8.77 -0.60
N VAL A 132 22.06 -8.62 -0.51
CA VAL A 132 21.25 -7.90 -1.48
C VAL A 132 21.31 -6.40 -1.19
N ALA A 133 21.91 -5.63 -2.09
CA ALA A 133 22.00 -4.18 -1.97
C ALA A 133 20.85 -3.46 -2.66
N LYS A 134 20.41 -3.97 -3.82
CA LYS A 134 19.37 -3.35 -4.64
C LYS A 134 18.39 -4.37 -5.17
N VAL A 135 17.14 -3.95 -5.32
CA VAL A 135 16.09 -4.71 -5.99
C VAL A 135 15.50 -3.84 -7.10
N SER A 136 15.17 -4.44 -8.23
CA SER A 136 14.49 -3.76 -9.34
C SER A 136 13.35 -4.61 -9.85
N PHE A 137 12.31 -3.96 -10.37
CA PHE A 137 11.21 -4.60 -11.10
C PHE A 137 11.24 -4.08 -12.55
N GLY A 138 11.57 -4.95 -13.50
CA GLY A 138 11.96 -4.53 -14.84
C GLY A 138 13.15 -3.56 -14.79
N GLU A 139 12.99 -2.38 -15.39
CA GLU A 139 14.02 -1.32 -15.41
C GLU A 139 13.95 -0.37 -14.21
N GLN A 140 12.93 -0.49 -13.34
CA GLN A 140 12.72 0.42 -12.23
C GLN A 140 13.41 -0.10 -10.95
N GLU A 141 14.36 0.68 -10.43
CA GLU A 141 14.93 0.43 -9.10
C GLU A 141 13.86 0.68 -8.01
N MET A 142 13.73 -0.26 -7.07
CA MET A 142 12.78 -0.16 -5.97
C MET A 142 13.34 0.73 -4.86
N GLU A 143 12.47 1.55 -4.26
CA GLU A 143 12.81 2.34 -3.07
C GLU A 143 12.87 1.44 -1.83
N GLU A 144 13.75 1.76 -0.88
CA GLU A 144 13.88 1.03 0.38
C GLU A 144 13.35 1.85 1.57
N LEU A 145 12.66 1.17 2.49
CA LEU A 145 12.21 1.66 3.79
C LEU A 145 12.66 0.68 4.88
N GLN A 146 13.26 1.22 5.93
CA GLN A 146 13.72 0.45 7.09
C GLN A 146 12.66 0.46 8.18
N TYR A 147 12.33 -0.71 8.73
CA TYR A 147 11.35 -0.86 9.80
C TYR A 147 11.78 -1.96 10.76
N GLY A 148 12.18 -1.62 11.99
CA GLY A 148 12.54 -2.61 13.01
C GLY A 148 13.57 -3.66 12.55
N GLY A 149 14.59 -3.24 11.78
CA GLY A 149 15.59 -4.16 11.19
C GLY A 149 15.14 -4.91 9.93
N VAL A 150 13.88 -4.77 9.53
CA VAL A 150 13.32 -5.27 8.27
C VAL A 150 13.59 -4.27 7.15
N ARG A 151 14.14 -4.76 6.04
CA ARG A 151 14.35 -3.99 4.81
C ARG A 151 13.17 -4.20 3.86
N ILE A 152 12.31 -3.20 3.78
CA ILE A 152 11.14 -3.22 2.90
C ILE A 152 11.49 -2.51 1.61
N VAL A 153 11.22 -3.12 0.47
CA VAL A 153 11.37 -2.48 -0.84
C VAL A 153 10.03 -2.29 -1.51
N TYR A 154 9.87 -1.22 -2.28
CA TYR A 154 8.63 -0.97 -3.01
C TYR A 154 8.87 -0.14 -4.28
N CYS A 155 8.00 -0.33 -5.26
CA CYS A 155 7.88 0.55 -6.41
C CYS A 155 6.44 0.54 -6.92
N TRP A 156 6.12 1.45 -7.83
CA TRP A 156 4.81 1.52 -8.46
C TRP A 156 4.95 2.12 -9.84
N GLY A 157 3.96 1.85 -10.69
CA GLY A 157 3.97 2.41 -12.01
C GLY A 157 2.78 1.95 -12.84
N LYS A 158 2.89 2.25 -14.14
CA LYS A 158 2.14 1.57 -15.18
C LYS A 158 3.12 0.71 -15.95
N GLY A 159 2.77 -0.51 -16.29
CA GLY A 159 3.69 -1.32 -17.06
C GLY A 159 3.25 -2.76 -17.21
N ASP A 160 4.21 -3.55 -17.70
CA ASP A 160 4.04 -4.94 -18.02
C ASP A 160 3.92 -5.79 -16.74
N PRO A 161 2.82 -6.56 -16.54
CA PRO A 161 2.73 -7.53 -15.46
C PRO A 161 3.78 -8.65 -15.53
N ASP A 162 4.39 -8.87 -16.71
CA ASP A 162 5.35 -9.94 -16.94
C ASP A 162 6.81 -9.51 -16.70
N ALA A 163 7.05 -8.30 -16.20
CA ALA A 163 8.39 -7.86 -15.83
C ALA A 163 8.93 -8.66 -14.63
N ASP A 164 10.24 -8.92 -14.64
CA ASP A 164 10.89 -9.72 -13.60
C ASP A 164 11.50 -8.88 -12.48
N PHE A 165 11.63 -9.50 -11.31
CA PHE A 165 12.44 -8.97 -10.22
C PHE A 165 13.92 -9.34 -10.41
N SER A 166 14.80 -8.37 -10.18
CA SER A 166 16.25 -8.60 -10.15
C SER A 166 16.86 -8.11 -8.84
N LEU A 167 17.85 -8.85 -8.35
CA LEU A 167 18.57 -8.57 -7.10
C LEU A 167 20.03 -8.31 -7.45
N ARG A 168 20.63 -7.28 -6.85
CA ARG A 168 22.04 -6.96 -7.05
C ARG A 168 22.76 -6.76 -5.73
N ASP A 169 24.01 -7.21 -5.68
CA ASP A 169 24.89 -6.92 -4.55
C ASP A 169 25.48 -5.50 -4.62
N VAL A 170 26.30 -5.15 -3.61
CA VAL A 170 26.95 -3.84 -3.52
C VAL A 170 27.91 -3.53 -4.67
N GLN A 171 28.36 -4.54 -5.41
CA GLN A 171 29.24 -4.41 -6.58
C GLN A 171 28.43 -4.34 -7.88
N GLY A 172 27.10 -4.45 -7.81
CA GLY A 172 26.21 -4.48 -8.96
C GLY A 172 26.10 -5.84 -9.64
N ARG A 173 26.63 -6.91 -9.04
CA ARG A 173 26.52 -8.27 -9.56
C ARG A 173 25.12 -8.81 -9.28
N GLU A 174 24.56 -9.51 -10.24
CA GLU A 174 23.25 -10.13 -10.11
C GLU A 174 23.28 -11.30 -9.12
N LEU A 175 22.25 -11.37 -8.27
CA LEU A 175 22.05 -12.43 -7.31
C LEU A 175 20.78 -13.20 -7.69
N SER A 176 20.85 -14.52 -7.54
CA SER A 176 19.67 -15.38 -7.58
C SER A 176 18.73 -15.08 -6.41
N LEU A 177 17.42 -15.26 -6.61
CA LEU A 177 16.41 -15.15 -5.55
C LEU A 177 16.66 -16.15 -4.41
N VAL A 178 17.17 -17.34 -4.72
CA VAL A 178 17.55 -18.37 -3.76
C VAL A 178 19.06 -18.42 -3.68
N LYS A 179 19.62 -18.38 -2.48
CA LYS A 179 21.06 -18.45 -2.27
C LYS A 179 21.61 -19.82 -2.70
N GLU A 180 22.65 -19.79 -3.52
CA GLU A 180 23.41 -20.99 -3.91
C GLU A 180 24.18 -21.59 -2.72
#